data_AF-A0A225UF89-F1
#
_entry.id   AF-A0A225UF89-F1
#
_cell.length_a   1.000
_cell.length_b   1.000
_cell.length_c   1.000
_cell.angle_alpha   90.00
_cell.angle_beta   90.00
_cell.angle_gamma   90.00
#
_symmetry.space_group_name_H-M   'P 1'
#
loop_
_entity.id
_entity.type
_entity.pdbx_description
1 polymer ?
#
loop_
_entity_poly.entity_id
_entity_poly.type
_entity_poly.pdbx_seq_one_letter_code
_entity_poly.pdbx_strand_id
1 'polypeptide(L)'
;MNSLTDDQCSAAKTEFGDEDDHKAKGGLAQMGLAMKRGMVLTMSLWTDNAAYCLWLDSDYPVTADASEPGVARGTCATTTGIPDDVISEQPDATVVFSNIRFGDIGTTHGLEQHNVHDYNVFRLFKFYGYVYDDNFSVNLDQLHGYFNFY
;
A
#
# COMPACT_ATOMS: atom_id res chain seq x y z
N MET A 1 -13.11 5.46 15.96
CA MET A 1 -13.55 4.27 15.19
C MET A 1 -12.33 3.77 14.46
N ASN A 2 -12.03 2.46 14.51
CA ASN A 2 -10.66 1.96 14.25
C ASN A 2 -10.64 0.82 13.20
N SER A 3 -11.61 0.79 12.31
CA SER A 3 -11.76 -0.18 11.20
C SER A 3 -12.20 0.55 9.94
N LEU A 4 -12.26 -0.12 8.80
CA LEU A 4 -12.88 0.37 7.58
C LEU A 4 -14.18 -0.38 7.32
N THR A 5 -15.28 0.35 7.16
CA THR A 5 -16.59 -0.14 6.69
C THR A 5 -17.09 0.76 5.57
N ASP A 6 -18.04 0.30 4.74
CA ASP A 6 -18.60 1.12 3.66
C ASP A 6 -19.20 2.44 4.21
N ASP A 7 -19.88 2.40 5.36
CA ASP A 7 -20.42 3.60 6.01
C ASP A 7 -19.31 4.58 6.41
N GLN A 8 -18.18 4.08 6.92
CA GLN A 8 -17.04 4.91 7.26
C GLN A 8 -16.38 5.50 6.02
N CYS A 9 -16.25 4.73 4.94
CA CYS A 9 -15.73 5.21 3.67
C CYS A 9 -16.58 6.36 3.13
N SER A 10 -17.90 6.19 3.04
CA SER A 10 -18.82 7.23 2.57
C SER A 10 -18.86 8.45 3.49
N ALA A 11 -18.81 8.26 4.81
CA ALA A 11 -18.76 9.36 5.76
C ALA A 11 -17.47 10.18 5.61
N ALA A 12 -16.31 9.53 5.48
CA ALA A 12 -15.04 10.21 5.24
C ALA A 12 -15.04 10.99 3.92
N LYS A 13 -15.57 10.39 2.85
CA LYS A 13 -15.71 11.07 1.55
C LYS A 13 -16.59 12.31 1.63
N THR A 14 -17.69 12.24 2.37
CA THR A 14 -18.58 13.39 2.61
C THR A 14 -17.88 14.48 3.43
N GLU A 15 -17.22 14.12 4.52
CA GLU A 15 -16.52 15.06 5.41
C GLU A 15 -15.38 15.78 4.70
N PHE A 16 -14.62 15.06 3.88
CA PHE A 16 -13.48 15.61 3.14
C PHE A 16 -13.90 16.30 1.83
N GLY A 17 -15.19 16.28 1.48
CA GLY A 17 -15.69 16.88 0.23
C GLY A 17 -15.22 16.15 -1.04
N ASP A 18 -14.77 14.90 -0.91
CA ASP A 18 -14.30 14.07 -2.01
C ASP A 18 -15.47 13.38 -2.74
N GLU A 19 -15.30 13.09 -4.03
CA GLU A 19 -16.16 12.15 -4.73
C GLU A 19 -16.06 10.74 -4.10
N ASP A 20 -17.21 10.07 -3.90
CA ASP A 20 -17.26 8.69 -3.40
C ASP A 20 -17.23 7.68 -4.56
N ASP A 21 -16.15 7.71 -5.34
CA ASP A 21 -15.93 6.79 -6.44
C ASP A 21 -15.57 5.37 -5.95
N HIS A 22 -15.24 5.18 -4.66
CA HIS A 22 -15.15 3.86 -4.04
C HIS A 22 -16.51 3.15 -4.04
N LYS A 23 -17.55 3.83 -3.54
CA LYS A 23 -18.92 3.32 -3.56
C LYS A 23 -19.44 3.12 -4.97
N ALA A 24 -19.16 4.05 -5.89
CA ALA A 24 -19.55 3.91 -7.30
C ALA A 24 -18.96 2.65 -7.96
N LYS A 25 -17.76 2.23 -7.55
CA LYS A 25 -17.09 1.01 -8.01
C LYS A 25 -17.52 -0.27 -7.26
N GLY A 26 -18.49 -0.18 -6.35
CA GLY A 26 -19.05 -1.33 -5.61
C GLY A 26 -18.46 -1.56 -4.21
N GLY A 27 -17.70 -0.60 -3.68
CA GLY A 27 -17.29 -0.57 -2.27
C GLY A 27 -16.44 -1.75 -1.81
N LEU A 28 -16.49 -2.04 -0.51
CA LEU A 28 -15.75 -3.15 0.10
C LEU A 28 -16.24 -4.52 -0.38
N ALA A 29 -17.52 -4.65 -0.77
CA ALA A 29 -18.05 -5.88 -1.35
C ALA A 29 -17.33 -6.25 -2.66
N GLN A 30 -17.15 -5.28 -3.56
CA GLN A 30 -16.42 -5.51 -4.81
C GLN A 30 -14.93 -5.79 -4.54
N MET A 31 -14.32 -5.14 -3.56
CA MET A 31 -12.95 -5.44 -3.13
C MET A 31 -12.83 -6.89 -2.63
N GLY A 32 -13.77 -7.35 -1.80
CA GLY A 32 -13.82 -8.74 -1.32
C GLY A 32 -13.95 -9.75 -2.45
N LEU A 33 -14.71 -9.44 -3.51
CA LEU A 33 -14.79 -10.28 -4.71
C LEU A 33 -13.45 -10.34 -5.46
N ALA A 34 -12.68 -9.26 -5.51
CA ALA A 34 -11.33 -9.26 -6.08
C ALA A 34 -10.37 -10.12 -5.26
N MET A 35 -10.36 -9.96 -3.93
CA MET A 35 -9.54 -10.78 -3.03
C MET A 35 -9.86 -12.28 -3.16
N LYS A 36 -11.15 -12.64 -3.30
CA LYS A 36 -11.60 -14.03 -3.50
C LYS A 36 -11.08 -14.66 -4.80
N ARG A 37 -10.87 -13.86 -5.86
CA ARG A 37 -10.28 -14.35 -7.12
C ARG A 37 -8.77 -14.60 -7.02
N GLY A 38 -8.14 -14.15 -5.95
CA GLY A 38 -6.69 -14.13 -5.79
C GLY A 38 -6.09 -12.82 -6.31
N MET A 39 -5.17 -12.27 -5.53
CA MET A 39 -4.39 -11.08 -5.88
C MET A 39 -2.90 -11.43 -5.78
N VAL A 40 -2.07 -10.68 -6.49
CA VAL A 40 -0.61 -10.79 -6.41
C VAL A 40 -0.11 -9.81 -5.36
N LEU A 41 0.80 -10.27 -4.49
CA LEU A 41 1.49 -9.40 -3.53
C LEU A 41 2.60 -8.62 -4.26
N THR A 42 2.54 -7.30 -4.18
CA THR A 42 3.56 -6.37 -4.69
C THR A 42 4.21 -5.65 -3.52
N MET A 43 5.54 -5.53 -3.55
CA MET A 43 6.33 -4.74 -2.59
C MET A 43 7.17 -3.75 -3.39
N SER A 44 7.18 -2.47 -3.01
CA SER A 44 7.86 -1.42 -3.77
C SER A 44 8.44 -0.32 -2.87
N LEU A 45 9.40 0.41 -3.42
CA LEU A 45 9.94 1.67 -2.93
C LEU A 45 9.99 2.59 -4.16
N TRP A 46 9.41 3.79 -4.07
CA TRP A 46 9.22 4.66 -5.23
C TRP A 46 9.12 6.13 -4.80
N THR A 47 9.42 7.03 -5.73
CA THR A 47 9.14 8.47 -5.66
C THR A 47 7.97 8.80 -6.59
N ASP A 48 7.20 9.83 -6.27
CA ASP A 48 5.99 10.20 -7.00
C ASP A 48 6.22 11.41 -7.91
N ASN A 49 6.30 11.18 -9.22
CA ASN A 49 6.47 12.25 -10.21
C ASN A 49 5.20 13.11 -10.43
N ALA A 50 4.02 12.64 -10.01
CA ALA A 50 2.76 13.33 -10.28
C ALA A 50 2.38 14.30 -9.15
N ALA A 51 2.57 13.88 -7.90
CA ALA A 51 2.12 14.64 -6.72
C ALA A 51 3.14 14.65 -5.57
N TYR A 52 4.39 14.24 -5.81
CA TYR A 52 5.52 14.34 -4.88
C TYR A 52 5.25 13.70 -3.51
N CYS A 53 4.42 12.65 -3.48
CA CYS A 53 3.96 11.95 -2.27
C CYS A 53 3.21 12.85 -1.27
N LEU A 54 2.84 14.08 -1.65
CA LEU A 54 2.21 15.04 -0.74
C LEU A 54 0.83 14.58 -0.27
N TRP A 55 0.14 13.78 -1.10
CA TRP A 55 -1.13 13.13 -0.77
C TRP A 55 -0.98 12.05 0.32
N LEU A 56 0.24 11.68 0.70
CA LEU A 56 0.54 10.70 1.74
C LEU A 56 1.05 11.37 3.03
N ASP A 57 1.92 12.38 2.94
CA ASP A 57 2.68 12.88 4.11
C ASP A 57 2.71 14.41 4.29
N SER A 58 1.96 15.18 3.50
CA SER A 58 1.92 16.64 3.53
C SER A 58 0.46 17.14 3.48
N ASP A 59 0.26 18.43 3.21
CA ASP A 59 -1.02 19.02 2.83
C ASP A 59 -1.31 18.78 1.33
N TYR A 60 -2.47 18.21 1.01
CA TYR A 60 -2.90 17.97 -0.37
C TYR A 60 -4.43 18.05 -0.53
N PRO A 61 -4.96 18.73 -1.58
CA PRO A 61 -4.23 19.46 -2.63
C PRO A 61 -3.48 20.68 -2.11
N VAL A 62 -2.33 21.01 -2.71
CA VAL A 62 -1.45 22.11 -2.24
C VAL A 62 -2.07 23.51 -2.30
N THR A 63 -3.23 23.64 -2.94
CA THR A 63 -4.00 24.89 -3.05
C THR A 63 -5.10 25.02 -2.00
N ALA A 64 -5.41 23.94 -1.27
CA ALA A 64 -6.44 23.94 -0.24
C ALA A 64 -5.89 24.46 1.10
N ASP A 65 -6.77 24.93 1.98
CA ASP A 65 -6.38 25.35 3.33
C ASP A 65 -6.10 24.10 4.19
N ALA A 66 -4.92 24.03 4.81
CA ALA A 66 -4.52 22.90 5.66
C ALA A 66 -5.46 22.67 6.87
N SER A 67 -6.27 23.67 7.24
CA SER A 67 -7.30 23.54 8.27
C SER A 67 -8.59 22.85 7.80
N GLU A 68 -8.79 22.68 6.49
CA GLU A 68 -9.93 21.95 5.94
C GLU A 68 -9.79 20.44 6.22
N PRO A 69 -10.89 19.76 6.63
CA PRO A 69 -10.85 18.32 6.90
C PRO A 69 -10.34 17.52 5.70
N GLY A 70 -9.33 16.68 5.94
CA GLY A 70 -8.76 15.76 4.93
C GLY A 70 -7.63 16.34 4.07
N VAL A 71 -7.29 17.63 4.23
CA VAL A 71 -6.17 18.25 3.50
C VAL A 71 -4.82 17.87 4.11
N ALA A 72 -4.64 18.10 5.42
CA ALA A 72 -3.40 17.77 6.13
C ALA A 72 -3.29 16.25 6.40
N ARG A 73 -2.27 15.59 5.84
CA ARG A 73 -2.06 14.13 5.89
C ARG A 73 -0.76 13.71 6.57
N GLY A 74 0.15 14.66 6.73
CA GLY A 74 1.36 14.50 7.52
C GLY A 74 2.00 15.86 7.82
N THR A 75 3.28 15.85 8.17
CA THR A 75 4.01 17.05 8.59
C THR A 75 5.12 17.45 7.62
N CYS A 76 5.27 16.73 6.50
CA CYS A 76 6.24 17.09 5.47
C CYS A 76 5.81 18.42 4.82
N ALA A 77 6.78 19.24 4.41
CA ALA A 77 6.47 20.51 3.77
C ALA A 77 5.97 20.28 2.34
N THR A 78 5.06 21.15 1.87
CA THR A 78 4.47 21.10 0.52
C THR A 78 5.47 21.30 -0.63
N THR A 79 6.72 21.62 -0.31
CA THR A 79 7.83 21.80 -1.26
C THR A 79 8.81 20.62 -1.28
N THR A 80 8.46 19.49 -0.65
CA THR A 80 9.30 18.28 -0.57
C THR A 80 8.81 17.19 -1.52
N GLY A 81 9.53 16.06 -1.60
CA GLY A 81 9.12 14.89 -2.37
C GLY A 81 9.37 14.98 -3.88
N ILE A 82 10.02 16.05 -4.35
CA ILE A 82 10.46 16.20 -5.74
C ILE A 82 11.44 15.04 -6.05
N PRO A 83 11.16 14.19 -7.06
CA PRO A 83 11.94 12.97 -7.30
C PRO A 83 13.45 13.21 -7.45
N ASP A 84 13.86 14.23 -8.21
CA ASP A 84 15.28 14.56 -8.40
C ASP A 84 15.98 14.90 -7.07
N ASP A 85 15.32 15.66 -6.20
CA ASP A 85 15.84 16.02 -4.88
C ASP A 85 15.93 14.77 -4.00
N VAL A 86 14.85 13.97 -3.94
CA VAL A 86 14.83 12.75 -3.12
C VAL A 86 15.90 11.75 -3.56
N ILE A 87 16.04 11.51 -4.86
CA ILE A 87 17.01 10.54 -5.40
C ILE A 87 18.45 11.02 -5.15
N SER A 88 18.71 12.33 -5.25
CA SER A 88 20.05 12.88 -5.05
C SER A 88 20.44 13.00 -3.57
N GLU A 89 19.49 13.36 -2.70
CA GLU A 89 19.72 13.55 -1.27
C GLU A 89 19.62 12.26 -0.46
N GLN A 90 18.77 11.32 -0.88
CA GLN A 90 18.53 10.03 -0.22
C GLN A 90 18.84 8.83 -1.13
N PRO A 91 20.02 8.76 -1.78
CA PRO A 91 20.34 7.69 -2.74
C PRO A 91 20.43 6.31 -2.08
N ASP A 92 20.72 6.27 -0.77
CA ASP A 92 20.84 5.05 0.02
C ASP A 92 19.53 4.68 0.76
N ALA A 93 18.41 5.32 0.41
CA ALA A 93 17.10 4.98 0.97
C ALA A 93 16.78 3.51 0.71
N THR A 94 16.45 2.77 1.77
CA THR A 94 16.14 1.34 1.69
C THR A 94 14.92 1.01 2.54
N VAL A 95 14.18 0.00 2.11
CA VAL A 95 13.08 -0.60 2.87
C VAL A 95 13.31 -2.10 3.00
N VAL A 96 13.06 -2.65 4.18
CA VAL A 96 13.21 -4.09 4.46
C VAL A 96 11.85 -4.66 4.85
N PHE A 97 11.27 -5.49 3.98
CA PHE A 97 10.09 -6.28 4.28
C PHE A 97 10.54 -7.68 4.75
N SER A 98 10.08 -8.13 5.92
CA SER A 98 10.45 -9.43 6.48
C SER A 98 9.32 -10.06 7.28
N ASN A 99 9.45 -11.35 7.61
CA ASN A 99 8.47 -12.11 8.40
C ASN A 99 7.03 -12.06 7.82
N ILE A 100 6.90 -12.16 6.49
CA ILE A 100 5.62 -12.16 5.80
C ILE A 100 4.83 -13.43 6.19
N ARG A 101 3.62 -13.25 6.71
CA ARG A 101 2.70 -14.34 7.11
C ARG A 101 1.30 -14.02 6.63
N PHE A 102 0.58 -15.03 6.15
CA PHE A 102 -0.83 -14.96 5.79
C PHE A 102 -1.49 -16.27 6.24
N GLY A 103 -2.74 -16.19 6.66
CA GLY A 103 -3.45 -17.33 7.24
C GLY A 103 -4.76 -16.89 7.86
N ASP A 104 -5.34 -17.75 8.69
CA ASP A 104 -6.60 -17.46 9.36
C ASP A 104 -6.47 -16.26 10.31
N ILE A 105 -7.55 -15.50 10.46
CA ILE A 105 -7.59 -14.34 11.35
C ILE A 105 -7.24 -14.79 12.77
N GLY A 106 -6.26 -14.11 13.40
CA GLY A 106 -5.77 -14.47 14.73
C GLY A 106 -4.50 -15.33 14.74
N THR A 107 -4.11 -15.94 13.62
CA THR A 107 -3.01 -16.93 13.59
C THR A 107 -1.64 -16.38 13.18
N THR A 108 -1.62 -15.15 12.68
CA THR A 108 -0.41 -14.55 12.09
C THR A 108 0.43 -13.73 13.09
N HIS A 109 0.01 -13.66 14.35
CA HIS A 109 0.68 -12.96 15.45
C HIS A 109 0.78 -13.83 16.70
N GLY A 110 1.80 -13.61 17.54
CA GLY A 110 2.03 -14.37 18.77
C GLY A 110 3.13 -15.43 18.65
N LEU A 111 3.87 -15.65 19.75
CA LEU A 111 4.85 -16.74 19.92
C LEU A 111 4.15 -17.97 20.52
N GLU A 112 3.12 -18.51 19.89
CA GLU A 112 2.65 -19.85 20.29
C GLU A 112 3.36 -20.90 19.44
N GLN A 113 4.12 -21.76 20.13
CA GLN A 113 4.66 -23.00 19.59
C GLN A 113 3.48 -23.90 19.20
N HIS A 114 2.92 -23.69 18.02
CA HIS A 114 2.04 -24.68 17.44
C HIS A 114 2.86 -25.94 17.13
N ASN A 115 2.45 -27.06 17.72
CA ASN A 115 2.99 -28.38 17.45
C ASN A 115 3.08 -28.60 15.93
N VAL A 116 4.19 -29.20 15.50
CA VAL A 116 4.73 -29.35 14.13
C VAL A 116 3.84 -30.24 13.21
N HIS A 117 2.52 -30.30 13.41
CA HIS A 117 1.63 -31.25 12.75
C HIS A 117 0.55 -30.65 11.83
N ASP A 118 0.38 -29.33 11.76
CA ASP A 118 -0.61 -28.67 10.89
C ASP A 118 0.01 -27.85 9.73
N TYR A 119 1.05 -28.38 9.07
CA TYR A 119 1.60 -27.77 7.86
C TYR A 119 0.77 -28.10 6.62
N ASN A 120 -0.42 -27.51 6.50
CA ASN A 120 -1.13 -27.40 5.21
C ASN A 120 -1.17 -25.95 4.68
N VAL A 121 -0.40 -25.03 5.26
CA VAL A 121 -0.38 -23.62 4.85
C VAL A 121 0.88 -23.30 4.02
N PHE A 122 1.16 -24.10 2.99
CA PHE A 122 2.11 -23.72 1.96
C PHE A 122 1.40 -23.67 0.62
N ARG A 123 0.73 -22.54 0.34
CA ARG A 123 0.48 -22.17 -1.05
C ARG A 123 1.76 -21.59 -1.59
N LEU A 124 2.25 -22.15 -2.68
CA LEU A 124 3.38 -21.64 -3.44
C LEU A 124 3.06 -20.22 -3.92
N PHE A 125 3.77 -19.20 -3.42
CA PHE A 125 3.70 -17.85 -3.95
C PHE A 125 4.73 -17.73 -5.08
N LYS A 126 4.25 -17.40 -6.28
CA LYS A 126 5.12 -16.80 -7.28
C LYS A 126 5.21 -15.31 -6.95
N PHE A 127 6.37 -14.88 -6.49
CA PHE A 127 6.69 -13.47 -6.37
C PHE A 127 7.15 -12.98 -7.74
N TYR A 128 6.58 -11.86 -8.17
CA TYR A 128 7.10 -11.07 -9.27
C TYR A 128 7.53 -9.74 -8.66
N GLY A 129 8.84 -9.56 -8.50
CA GLY A 129 9.39 -8.25 -8.19
C GLY A 129 9.29 -7.41 -9.45
N TYR A 130 8.66 -6.24 -9.36
CA TYR A 130 8.60 -5.28 -10.46
C TYR A 130 9.30 -4.01 -10.00
N VAL A 131 10.34 -3.61 -10.73
CA VAL A 131 10.86 -2.24 -10.67
C VAL A 131 10.06 -1.46 -11.72
N TYR A 132 9.26 -0.51 -11.25
CA TYR A 132 8.54 0.41 -12.12
C TYR A 132 9.48 1.56 -12.47
N ASP A 133 9.64 1.86 -13.76
CA ASP A 133 10.22 3.13 -14.19
C ASP A 133 9.18 4.26 -14.05
N ASP A 134 9.62 5.50 -14.25
CA ASP A 134 8.80 6.73 -14.14
C ASP A 134 7.55 6.73 -15.05
N ASN A 135 7.38 5.74 -15.93
CA ASN A 135 6.23 5.59 -16.83
C ASN A 135 5.32 4.40 -16.46
N PHE A 136 5.45 3.82 -15.27
CA PHE A 136 4.74 2.59 -14.86
C PHE A 136 4.96 1.41 -15.84
N SER A 137 6.05 1.45 -16.61
CA SER A 137 6.38 0.39 -17.56
C SER A 137 6.88 -0.82 -16.78
N VAL A 138 6.24 -1.97 -16.99
CA VAL A 138 6.73 -3.24 -16.43
C VAL A 138 7.91 -3.70 -17.28
N ASN A 139 9.13 -3.59 -16.74
CA ASN A 139 10.27 -4.29 -17.32
C ASN A 139 10.20 -5.76 -16.88
N LEU A 140 9.77 -6.65 -17.79
CA LEU A 140 9.61 -8.09 -17.52
C LEU A 140 10.93 -8.86 -17.36
N ASP A 141 12.09 -8.22 -17.58
CA ASP A 141 13.37 -8.93 -17.71
C ASP A 141 14.22 -9.03 -16.42
N GLN A 142 13.76 -8.61 -15.24
CA GLN A 142 14.59 -8.73 -14.03
C GLN A 142 13.87 -9.26 -12.78
N LEU A 143 14.38 -10.42 -12.32
CA LEU A 143 14.12 -11.21 -11.11
C LEU A 143 13.03 -12.31 -11.21
N HIS A 144 13.39 -13.39 -11.91
CA HIS A 144 12.83 -14.71 -11.64
C HIS A 144 13.54 -15.31 -10.40
N GLY A 145 13.01 -15.04 -9.21
CA GLY A 145 13.50 -15.63 -7.95
C GLY A 145 12.48 -16.61 -7.37
N TYR A 146 12.88 -17.85 -7.12
CA TYR A 146 12.16 -18.75 -6.21
C TYR A 146 12.71 -18.51 -4.80
N PHE A 147 11.91 -17.90 -3.92
CA PHE A 147 12.22 -17.86 -2.50
C PHE A 147 11.59 -19.07 -1.82
N ASN A 148 12.42 -20.03 -1.42
CA ASN A 148 12.01 -21.05 -0.45
C ASN A 148 11.97 -20.38 0.93
N PHE A 149 10.79 -20.31 1.54
CA PHE A 149 10.69 -20.03 2.96
C PHE A 149 11.09 -21.32 3.70
N TYR A 150 12.20 -21.27 4.44
CA TYR A 150 12.58 -22.32 5.39
C TYR A 150 11.81 -22.15 6.70
#